data_AF-A0A3M2HXD5-F1
#
_entry.id   AF-A0A3M2HXD5-F1
#
_cell.length_a   1.000
_cell.length_b   1.000
_cell.length_c   1.000
_cell.angle_alpha   90.00
_cell.angle_beta   90.00
_cell.angle_gamma   90.00
#
_symmetry.space_group_name_H-M   'P 1'
#
loop_
_entity.id
_entity.type
_entity.pdbx_description
1 polymer ?
#
loop_
_entity_poly.entity_id
_entity_poly.type
_entity_poly.pdbx_seq_one_letter_code
_entity_poly.pdbx_strand_id
1 'polypeptide(L)' 'MKTLSRHLADNFPADYKTRVEPQDDGYLVVRVGYPINGTEATRMVSGQHVQNGLLVETILEDMRNELARSQ' A
#
# COMPACT_ATOMS: atom_id res chain seq x y z
N MET A 1 11.28 2.28 -13.85
CA MET A 1 10.20 1.60 -13.10
C MET A 1 10.38 1.93 -11.63
N LYS A 2 9.36 2.51 -10.97
CA LYS A 2 9.44 2.79 -9.52
C LYS A 2 9.18 1.49 -8.76
N THR A 3 9.81 1.31 -7.59
CA THR A 3 9.49 0.18 -6.70
C THR A 3 8.19 0.46 -5.95
N LEU A 4 7.50 -0.58 -5.47
CA LEU A 4 6.28 -0.42 -4.67
C LEU A 4 6.49 0.48 -3.45
N SER A 5 7.64 0.35 -2.79
CA SER A 5 8.05 1.22 -1.68
C SER A 5 8.11 2.71 -2.07
N ARG A 6 8.52 3.02 -3.31
CA ARG A 6 8.53 4.40 -3.81
C ARG A 6 7.12 4.91 -4.09
N HIS A 7 6.25 4.09 -4.66
CA HIS A 7 4.84 4.45 -4.85
C HIS A 7 4.13 4.71 -3.52
N LEU A 8 4.43 3.94 -2.48
CA LEU A 8 3.91 4.17 -1.13
C LEU A 8 4.37 5.51 -0.55
N ALA A 9 5.67 5.83 -0.68
CA ALA A 9 6.21 7.11 -0.21
C ALA A 9 5.63 8.33 -0.96
N ASP A 10 5.29 8.16 -2.24
CA ASP A 10 4.71 9.24 -3.06
C ASP A 10 3.21 9.45 -2.74
N ASN A 11 2.49 8.41 -2.33
CA ASN A 11 1.03 8.44 -2.12
C ASN A 11 0.60 8.63 -0.65
N PHE A 12 1.44 8.22 0.30
CA PHE A 12 1.14 8.31 1.72
C PHE A 12 2.14 9.25 2.43
N PRO A 13 1.67 10.33 3.07
CA PRO A 13 2.49 11.21 3.88
C PRO A 13 3.29 10.46 4.97
N ALA A 14 4.35 11.10 5.48
CA ALA A 14 5.23 10.52 6.51
C ALA A 14 4.50 10.13 7.81
N ASP A 15 3.30 10.67 8.03
CA ASP A 15 2.45 10.31 9.17
C ASP A 15 1.91 8.87 9.06
N TYR A 16 1.86 8.27 7.87
CA TYR A 16 1.42 6.89 7.68
C TYR A 16 2.57 5.91 7.88
N LYS A 17 2.29 4.81 8.58
CA LYS A 17 3.19 3.66 8.65
C LYS A 17 2.92 2.76 7.46
N THR A 18 3.87 2.68 6.53
CA THR A 18 3.79 1.79 5.37
C THR A 18 4.74 0.60 5.53
N ARG A 19 4.29 -0.60 5.15
CA ARG A 19 5.09 -1.82 5.17
C ARG A 19 4.78 -2.70 3.98
N VAL A 20 5.81 -3.31 3.41
CA VAL A 20 5.68 -4.32 2.34
C VAL A 20 6.42 -5.58 2.80
N GLU A 21 5.71 -6.71 2.83
CA GLU A 21 6.25 -8.00 3.23
C GLU A 21 6.11 -9.00 2.06
N PRO A 22 7.23 -9.46 1.46
CA PRO A 22 7.16 -10.53 0.47
C PRO A 22 6.70 -11.83 1.13
N GLN A 23 5.92 -12.60 0.39
CA GLN A 23 5.43 -13.92 0.77
C GLN A 23 6.10 -14.99 -0.10
N ASP A 24 6.14 -16.23 0.39
CA ASP A 24 6.79 -17.35 -0.29
C ASP A 24 6.09 -17.78 -1.59
N ASP A 25 4.84 -17.34 -1.79
CA ASP A 25 3.99 -17.64 -2.95
C ASP A 25 4.12 -16.61 -4.09
N GLY A 26 5.03 -15.65 -3.97
CA GLY A 26 5.24 -14.59 -4.96
C GLY A 26 4.28 -13.40 -4.83
N TYR A 27 3.47 -13.35 -3.77
CA TYR A 27 2.67 -12.19 -3.41
C TYR A 27 3.42 -11.27 -2.44
N LEU A 28 2.94 -10.04 -2.34
CA LEU A 28 3.36 -9.03 -1.39
C LEU A 28 2.17 -8.65 -0.52
N VAL A 29 2.37 -8.61 0.79
CA VAL A 29 1.41 -8.01 1.72
C VAL A 29 1.81 -6.55 1.91
N VAL A 30 0.92 -5.65 1.53
CA VAL A 30 1.06 -4.21 1.66
C VAL A 30 0.18 -3.75 2.81
N ARG A 31 0.78 -3.10 3.81
CA ARG A 31 0.08 -2.52 4.95
C ARG A 31 0.31 -1.03 4.99
N VAL A 32 -0.75 -0.28 5.21
CA VAL A 32 -0.71 1.16 5.40
C VAL A 32 -1.57 1.50 6.60
N GLY A 33 -0.95 2.01 7.66
CA GLY A 33 -1.63 2.37 8.90
C GLY A 33 -1.52 3.85 9.22
N TYR A 34 -2.58 4.43 9.77
CA TYR A 34 -2.56 5.76 10.34
C TYR A 34 -2.37 5.66 11.88
N PRO A 35 -1.23 6.13 12.42
CA PRO A 35 -0.85 5.89 13.81
C PRO A 35 -1.73 6.65 14.81
N ILE A 36 -2.47 7.68 14.38
CA ILE A 36 -3.26 8.52 15.28
C ILE A 36 -4.54 7.80 15.77
N ASN A 37 -5.20 7.04 14.92
CA ASN A 37 -6.44 6.33 15.26
C ASN A 37 -6.30 4.80 15.24
N GLY A 38 -5.13 4.28 14.88
CA GLY A 38 -4.86 2.83 14.82
C GLY A 38 -5.49 2.12 13.62
N THR A 39 -6.07 2.86 12.67
CA THR A 39 -6.66 2.31 11.45
C THR A 39 -5.55 1.79 10.53
N GLU A 40 -5.70 0.57 10.02
CA GLU A 40 -4.79 -0.03 9.05
C GLU A 40 -5.56 -0.62 7.87
N ALA A 41 -5.11 -0.32 6.66
CA ALA A 41 -5.54 -0.96 5.43
C ALA A 41 -4.47 -1.97 5.01
N THR A 42 -4.90 -3.20 4.72
CA THR A 42 -4.03 -4.27 4.22
C THR A 42 -4.50 -4.75 2.86
N ARG A 43 -3.57 -4.98 1.93
CA ARG A 43 -3.82 -5.56 0.61
C ARG A 43 -2.77 -6.59 0.25
N MET A 44 -3.21 -7.68 -0.36
CA MET A 44 -2.34 -8.66 -0.98
C MET A 44 -2.21 -8.35 -2.47
N VAL A 45 -0.98 -8.22 -2.95
CA VAL A 45 -0.67 -7.80 -4.31
C VAL A 45 0.29 -8.81 -4.93
N SER A 46 -0.02 -9.37 -6.09
CA SER A 46 0.92 -10.24 -6.80
C SER A 46 2.18 -9.46 -7.17
N GLY A 47 3.37 -10.07 -7.08
CA GLY A 47 4.61 -9.44 -7.53
C GLY A 47 4.56 -9.01 -8.99
N GLN A 48 3.76 -9.68 -9.84
CA GLN A 48 3.53 -9.26 -11.23
C GLN A 48 2.65 -8.00 -11.32
N HIS A 49 1.69 -7.81 -10.42
CA HIS A 49 0.85 -6.60 -10.40
C HIS A 49 1.65 -5.34 -10.10
N VAL A 50 2.72 -5.46 -9.29
CA VAL A 50 3.64 -4.36 -8.99
C VAL A 50 4.37 -3.86 -10.23
N GLN A 51 4.47 -4.70 -11.26
CA GLN A 51 5.09 -4.31 -12.52
C GLN A 51 4.17 -3.40 -13.37
N ASN A 52 2.88 -3.34 -13.05
CA ASN A 52 1.93 -2.47 -13.71
C ASN A 52 1.70 -1.22 -12.86
N GLY A 53 2.31 -0.10 -13.25
CA GLY A 53 2.21 1.16 -12.52
C GLY A 53 0.77 1.66 -12.33
N LEU A 54 -0.10 1.53 -13.35
CA LEU A 54 -1.49 1.98 -13.25
C LEU A 54 -2.27 1.15 -12.21
N LEU A 55 -2.04 -0.16 -12.19
CA LEU A 55 -2.66 -1.06 -11.21
C LEU A 55 -2.18 -0.74 -9.79
N VAL A 56 -0.88 -0.46 -9.61
CA VAL A 56 -0.32 -0.03 -8.32
C VAL A 56 -1.00 1.24 -7.84
N GLU A 57 -1.07 2.28 -8.66
CA GLU A 57 -1.71 3.55 -8.26
C GLU A 57 -3.19 3.35 -7.86
N THR A 58 -3.92 2.50 -8.60
CA THR A 58 -5.33 2.18 -8.30
C THR A 58 -5.48 1.49 -6.95
N ILE A 59 -4.59 0.53 -6.63
CA ILE A 59 -4.59 -0.16 -5.33
C ILE A 59 -4.27 0.82 -4.20
N LEU A 60 -3.29 1.70 -4.38
CA LEU A 60 -2.91 2.66 -3.34
C LEU A 60 -4.01 3.70 -3.11
N GLU A 61 -4.69 4.14 -4.16
CA GLU A 61 -5.83 5.04 -4.06
C GLU A 61 -7.00 4.39 -3.31
N ASP A 62 -7.32 3.12 -3.60
CA ASP A 62 -8.35 2.37 -2.89
C ASP A 62 -8.01 2.24 -1.39
N MET A 63 -6.77 1.91 -1.05
CA MET A 63 -6.31 1.84 0.34
C MET A 63 -6.42 3.21 1.04
N ARG A 64 -6.04 4.30 0.38
CA ARG A 64 -6.18 5.66 0.92
C ARG A 64 -7.66 6.00 1.20
N ASN A 65 -8.55 5.65 0.27
CA ASN A 65 -9.98 5.88 0.41
C ASN A 65 -10.61 5.02 1.52
N GLU A 66 -10.10 3.80 1.76
CA GLU A 66 -10.47 3.00 2.93
C GLU A 66 -10.05 3.69 4.23
N LEU A 67 -8.78 4.11 4.34
CA LEU A 67 -8.26 4.77 5.53
C LEU A 67 -9.01 6.07 5.84
N ALA A 68 -9.31 6.88 4.82
CA ALA A 68 -10.07 8.12 4.98
C ALA A 68 -11.52 7.90 5.45
N ARG A 69 -12.14 6.76 5.11
CA ARG A 69 -13.49 6.41 5.57
C ARG A 69 -13.53 5.95 7.03
N SER A 70 -12.38 5.59 7.59
CA SER A 70 -12.22 5.10 8.96
C SER A 70 -11.60 6.15 9.90
N GLN A 71 -11.50 7.41 9.46
CA GLN A 71 -11.10 8.56 10.27
C GLN A 71 -12.30 9.31 10.84
#